data_AF-A0A813BLK0-F1
#
_entry.id   AF-A0A813BLK0-F1
#
_cell.length_a   1.000
_cell.length_b   1.000
_cell.length_c   1.000
_cell.angle_alpha   90.00
_cell.angle_beta   90.00
_cell.angle_gamma   90.00
#
_symmetry.space_group_name_H-M   'P 1'
#
loop_
_entity.id
_entity.type
_entity.pdbx_description
1 polymer ?
#
loop_
_entity_poly.entity_id
_entity_poly.type
_entity_poly.pdbx_seq_one_letter_code
_entity_poly.pdbx_strand_id
1 'polypeptide(L)'
;VDNLLPRLTAVVRCYAHSAQGTLEACLDVDPEAKALILDLVTRFASDSDRGGLGRALKNSPKLARLFQREIQTDLCKIEELCTSTNSCMKANFAAQRFNSIVDVLRLLSLRINSVVKFLIRVAGTEEDKKLRIWAKNILKVLTAKNLIMLGCLTEFFEAASRRAQEVREQMSRLFDFHAADGSQQVPLVLNKDFSRGYVQMICEGMQELSNGKSFNVIHEGELLYHLDCYQLTARDVVADCLGHISHLKACYLNGILSEHEAGLGEGLAPFDVQHWTSNHTD
;
A
#
# COMPACT_ATOMS: atom_id res chain seq x y z
N VAL A 1 -17.47 27.58 49.19
CA VAL A 1 -17.68 26.32 48.44
C VAL A 1 -16.79 26.44 47.22
N ASP A 2 -15.50 26.20 47.44
CA ASP A 2 -14.46 26.54 46.49
C ASP A 2 -14.21 25.39 45.52
N ASN A 3 -14.12 25.78 44.25
CA ASN A 3 -13.88 24.96 43.06
C ASN A 3 -12.59 24.12 43.17
N LEU A 4 -12.68 22.89 43.67
CA LEU A 4 -11.56 21.94 43.80
C LEU A 4 -11.73 20.69 42.95
N LEU A 5 -12.20 20.84 41.71
CA LEU A 5 -11.89 19.87 40.65
C LEU A 5 -10.88 20.55 39.71
N PRO A 6 -9.57 20.32 39.87
CA PRO A 6 -8.60 20.84 38.93
C PRO A 6 -8.92 20.27 37.54
N ARG A 7 -9.11 21.17 36.56
CA ARG A 7 -9.36 20.94 35.13
C ARG A 7 -9.07 19.51 34.66
N LEU A 8 -10.06 18.62 34.76
CA LEU A 8 -9.97 17.26 34.24
C LEU A 8 -9.92 17.33 32.72
N THR A 9 -8.78 16.97 32.15
CA THR A 9 -8.58 16.90 30.71
C THR A 9 -8.46 15.45 30.28
N ALA A 10 -9.46 14.95 29.56
CA ALA A 10 -9.36 13.69 28.83
C ALA A 10 -8.45 13.90 27.61
N VAL A 11 -7.37 13.11 27.52
CA VAL A 11 -6.58 13.01 26.29
C VAL A 11 -7.00 11.76 25.56
N VAL A 12 -7.96 11.90 24.66
CA VAL A 12 -8.39 10.80 23.78
C VAL A 12 -7.53 10.81 22.53
N ARG A 13 -6.84 9.71 22.23
CA ARG A 13 -6.12 9.58 20.96
C ARG A 13 -7.12 9.56 19.81
N CYS A 14 -6.84 10.33 18.76
CA CYS A 14 -7.71 10.30 17.60
C CYS A 14 -7.59 8.95 16.89
N TYR A 15 -8.73 8.43 16.42
CA TYR A 15 -8.80 7.18 15.68
C TYR A 15 -7.76 7.10 14.54
N ALA A 16 -7.50 8.21 13.85
CA ALA A 16 -6.55 8.27 12.75
C ALA A 16 -5.10 7.95 13.18
N HIS A 17 -4.67 8.38 14.38
CA HIS A 17 -3.33 8.06 14.87
C HIS A 17 -3.22 6.61 15.34
N SER A 18 -4.25 6.09 16.01
CA SER A 18 -4.28 4.67 16.43
C SER A 18 -4.33 3.73 15.22
N ALA A 19 -5.18 4.04 14.23
CA ALA A 19 -5.24 3.30 12.98
C ALA A 19 -3.88 3.27 12.27
N GLN A 20 -3.17 4.40 12.22
CA GLN A 20 -1.84 4.47 11.63
C GLN A 20 -0.83 3.60 12.39
N GLY A 21 -0.73 3.72 13.73
CA GLY A 21 0.21 2.93 14.54
C GLY A 21 -0.06 1.43 14.44
N THR A 22 -1.34 1.05 14.48
CA THR A 22 -1.78 -0.34 14.32
C THR A 22 -1.39 -0.88 12.95
N LEU A 23 -1.56 -0.11 11.87
CA LEU A 23 -1.20 -0.55 10.52
C LEU A 23 0.29 -0.79 10.34
N GLU A 24 1.12 0.09 10.90
CA GLU A 24 2.57 -0.09 10.91
C GLU A 24 2.95 -1.38 11.65
N ALA A 25 2.32 -1.66 12.80
CA ALA A 25 2.52 -2.90 13.55
C ALA A 25 2.01 -4.15 12.81
N CYS A 26 0.89 -4.05 12.08
CA CYS A 26 0.33 -5.19 11.34
C CYS A 26 1.25 -5.66 10.23
N LEU A 27 1.91 -4.73 9.54
CA LEU A 27 2.90 -5.08 8.53
C LEU A 27 4.04 -5.94 9.07
N ASP A 28 4.43 -5.75 10.33
CA ASP A 28 5.48 -6.56 10.95
C ASP A 28 5.11 -8.04 11.11
N VAL A 29 3.81 -8.36 11.05
CA VAL A 29 3.29 -9.71 11.23
C VAL A 29 3.29 -10.52 9.91
N ASP A 30 3.36 -9.85 8.75
CA ASP A 30 3.46 -10.51 7.43
C ASP A 30 4.80 -10.17 6.73
N PRO A 31 5.79 -11.08 6.77
CA PRO A 31 7.11 -10.83 6.21
C PRO A 31 7.10 -10.59 4.69
N GLU A 32 6.18 -11.21 3.94
CA GLU A 32 6.10 -11.05 2.48
C GLU A 32 5.56 -9.67 2.12
N ALA A 33 4.45 -9.26 2.74
CA ALA A 33 3.89 -7.92 2.55
C ALA A 33 4.87 -6.83 3.01
N LYS A 34 5.55 -7.05 4.13
CA LYS A 34 6.59 -6.14 4.63
C LYS A 34 7.76 -6.00 3.67
N ALA A 35 8.29 -7.12 3.17
CA ALA A 35 9.39 -7.10 2.20
C ALA A 35 9.00 -6.33 0.93
N LEU A 36 7.79 -6.57 0.41
CA LEU A 36 7.28 -5.87 -0.77
C LEU A 36 7.17 -4.35 -0.55
N ILE A 37 6.64 -3.91 0.59
CA ILE A 37 6.54 -2.48 0.93
C ILE A 37 7.92 -1.87 1.17
N LEU A 38 8.84 -2.60 1.79
CA LEU A 38 10.23 -2.14 1.96
C LEU A 38 10.86 -1.91 0.60
N ASP A 39 10.86 -2.91 -0.27
CA ASP A 39 11.54 -2.85 -1.56
C ASP A 39 10.92 -1.83 -2.53
N LEU A 40 9.60 -1.62 -2.49
CA LEU A 40 8.94 -0.67 -3.39
C LEU A 40 8.80 0.74 -2.80
N VAL A 41 8.72 0.90 -1.48
CA VAL A 41 8.30 2.18 -0.88
C VAL A 41 9.33 2.70 0.13
N THR A 42 9.61 1.95 1.20
CA THR A 42 10.17 2.53 2.43
C THR A 42 11.66 2.25 2.67
N ARG A 43 12.31 1.33 1.94
CA ARG A 43 13.73 0.98 2.11
C ARG A 43 14.63 2.20 1.93
N PHE A 44 15.47 2.48 2.92
CA PHE A 44 16.37 3.63 2.87
C PHE A 44 17.42 3.47 1.77
N ALA A 45 17.82 4.60 1.18
CA ALA A 45 18.98 4.66 0.30
C ALA A 45 20.25 4.42 1.14
N SER A 46 21.25 3.82 0.51
CA SER A 46 22.60 3.63 1.04
C SER A 46 23.61 4.14 0.02
N ASP A 47 24.90 4.11 0.36
CA ASP A 47 25.95 4.51 -0.59
C ASP A 47 26.00 3.61 -1.84
N SER A 48 25.44 2.40 -1.76
CA SER A 48 25.39 1.40 -2.83
C SER A 48 24.02 1.23 -3.47
N ASP A 49 22.95 1.78 -2.89
CA ASP A 49 21.56 1.57 -3.32
C ASP A 49 20.71 2.84 -3.23
N ARG A 50 19.73 3.02 -4.13
CA ARG A 50 18.82 4.18 -4.10
C ARG A 50 17.62 3.98 -3.16
N GLY A 51 17.54 2.83 -2.49
CA GLY A 51 16.44 2.47 -1.60
C GLY A 51 15.19 2.01 -2.36
N GLY A 52 14.05 2.04 -1.70
CA GLY A 52 12.77 1.71 -2.31
C GLY A 52 12.37 2.74 -3.36
N LEU A 53 11.59 2.33 -4.36
CA LEU A 53 11.18 3.19 -5.49
C LEU A 53 10.56 4.51 -5.01
N GLY A 54 9.64 4.48 -4.04
CA GLY A 54 9.04 5.69 -3.47
C GLY A 54 10.06 6.68 -2.90
N ARG A 55 11.05 6.18 -2.14
CA ARG A 55 12.15 7.01 -1.62
C ARG A 55 13.11 7.50 -2.70
N ALA A 56 13.44 6.66 -3.68
CA ALA A 56 14.33 7.03 -4.77
C ALA A 56 13.75 8.18 -5.60
N LEU A 57 12.45 8.14 -5.91
CA LEU A 57 11.75 9.21 -6.61
C LEU A 57 11.68 10.50 -5.79
N LYS A 58 11.42 10.40 -4.48
CA LYS A 58 11.43 11.56 -3.58
C LYS A 58 12.81 12.24 -3.50
N ASN A 59 13.86 11.43 -3.34
CA ASN A 59 15.20 11.94 -3.05
C ASN A 59 15.97 12.34 -4.32
N SER A 60 15.49 11.94 -5.51
CA SER A 60 16.14 12.25 -6.78
C SER A 60 15.19 12.98 -7.73
N PRO A 61 15.32 14.32 -7.83
CA PRO A 61 14.53 15.12 -8.79
C PRO A 61 14.74 14.67 -10.24
N LYS A 62 15.92 14.13 -10.58
CA LYS A 62 16.21 13.56 -11.92
C LYS A 62 15.32 12.34 -12.18
N LEU A 63 15.23 11.41 -11.23
CA LEU A 63 14.38 10.22 -11.36
C LEU A 63 12.90 10.58 -11.36
N ALA A 64 12.47 11.51 -10.50
CA ALA A 64 11.10 12.01 -10.50
C ALA A 64 10.69 12.59 -11.87
N ARG A 65 11.54 13.42 -12.48
CA ARG A 65 11.28 13.98 -13.81
C ARG A 65 11.24 12.92 -14.91
N LEU A 66 12.14 11.93 -14.86
CA LEU A 66 12.13 10.82 -15.82
C LEU A 66 10.86 9.99 -15.69
N PHE A 67 10.44 9.68 -14.47
CA PHE A 67 9.21 8.95 -14.20
C PHE A 67 7.96 9.74 -14.62
N GLN A 68 7.93 11.05 -14.34
CA GLN A 68 6.85 11.93 -14.78
C GLN A 68 6.74 11.98 -16.30
N ARG A 69 7.86 11.96 -17.03
CA ARG A 69 7.85 11.88 -18.49
C ARG A 69 7.25 10.56 -18.99
N GLU A 70 7.54 9.43 -18.34
CA GLU A 70 6.91 8.15 -18.71
C GLU A 70 5.41 8.16 -18.48
N ILE A 71 4.97 8.68 -17.32
CA ILE A 71 3.55 8.84 -17.02
C ILE A 71 2.89 9.75 -18.07
N GLN A 72 3.50 10.89 -18.38
CA GLN A 72 2.96 11.82 -19.38
C GLN A 72 2.89 11.18 -20.77
N THR A 73 3.87 10.35 -21.15
CA THR A 73 3.87 9.64 -22.44
C THR A 73 2.74 8.63 -22.53
N ASP A 74 2.42 7.94 -21.43
CA ASP A 74 1.28 7.03 -21.39
C ASP A 74 -0.06 7.79 -21.28
N LEU A 75 -0.12 8.91 -20.57
CA LEU A 75 -1.31 9.76 -20.46
C LEU A 75 -1.64 10.52 -21.75
N CYS A 76 -0.66 10.95 -22.54
CA CYS A 76 -0.90 11.56 -23.85
C CYS A 76 -1.57 10.59 -24.85
N LYS A 77 -1.64 9.29 -24.54
CA LYS A 77 -2.44 8.31 -25.29
C LYS A 77 -3.92 8.31 -24.90
N ILE A 78 -4.28 9.01 -23.82
CA ILE A 78 -5.63 9.09 -23.24
C ILE A 78 -5.99 10.59 -23.17
N GLU A 79 -6.54 11.13 -24.27
CA GLU A 79 -6.78 12.58 -24.49
C GLU A 79 -7.65 13.29 -23.42
N GLU A 80 -8.35 12.58 -22.54
CA GLU A 80 -9.38 13.18 -21.67
C GLU A 80 -8.98 13.44 -20.20
N LEU A 81 -7.79 13.02 -19.72
CA LEU A 81 -7.44 13.09 -18.29
C LEU A 81 -6.54 14.27 -17.87
N CYS A 82 -6.08 15.09 -18.82
CA CYS A 82 -5.10 16.15 -18.58
C CYS A 82 -5.59 17.32 -17.71
N THR A 83 -6.88 17.40 -17.37
CA THR A 83 -7.46 18.54 -16.63
C THR A 83 -7.62 18.29 -15.12
N SER A 84 -7.51 17.06 -14.61
CA SER A 84 -7.74 16.74 -13.19
C SER A 84 -6.52 16.23 -12.40
N THR A 85 -5.39 15.97 -13.06
CA THR A 85 -4.21 15.29 -12.48
C THR A 85 -3.20 16.17 -11.74
N ASN A 86 -3.51 17.43 -11.42
CA ASN A 86 -2.58 18.31 -10.68
C ASN A 86 -2.32 17.85 -9.22
N SER A 87 -3.15 16.98 -8.65
CA SER A 87 -2.91 16.34 -7.34
C SER A 87 -2.00 15.11 -7.42
N CYS A 88 -2.00 14.38 -8.54
CA CYS A 88 -1.18 13.18 -8.78
C CYS A 88 0.25 13.49 -9.24
N MET A 89 0.52 14.76 -9.62
CA MET A 89 1.78 15.21 -10.22
C MET A 89 2.83 15.68 -9.21
N LYS A 90 2.49 15.84 -7.93
CA LYS A 90 3.46 16.25 -6.90
C LYS A 90 4.08 15.00 -6.27
N ALA A 91 5.23 14.56 -6.79
CA ALA A 91 6.07 13.51 -6.19
C ALA A 91 6.74 13.97 -4.86
N ASN A 92 6.03 14.70 -4.02
CA ASN A 92 6.48 15.14 -2.70
C ASN A 92 6.01 14.14 -1.64
N PHE A 93 6.49 12.90 -1.73
CA PHE A 93 6.10 11.84 -0.79
C PHE A 93 6.85 12.00 0.52
N ALA A 94 6.17 12.27 1.63
CA ALA A 94 6.78 12.07 2.95
C ALA A 94 6.76 10.57 3.30
N ALA A 95 7.65 9.77 2.69
CA ALA A 95 7.74 8.29 2.73
C ALA A 95 7.96 7.64 4.13
N GLN A 96 7.52 8.29 5.21
CA GLN A 96 7.57 7.82 6.59
C GLN A 96 6.19 7.89 7.29
N ARG A 97 5.14 8.36 6.60
CA ARG A 97 3.77 8.39 7.14
C ARG A 97 2.90 7.43 6.33
N PHE A 98 1.99 6.72 7.00
CA PHE A 98 1.11 5.73 6.39
C PHE A 98 0.35 6.26 5.16
N ASN A 99 -0.22 7.46 5.23
CA ASN A 99 -0.90 8.07 4.07
C ASN A 99 0.02 8.23 2.85
N SER A 100 1.30 8.51 3.07
CA SER A 100 2.29 8.56 1.98
C SER A 100 2.60 7.18 1.42
N ILE A 101 2.53 6.12 2.23
CA ILE A 101 2.64 4.74 1.74
C ILE A 101 1.43 4.45 0.86
N VAL A 102 0.21 4.74 1.32
CA VAL A 102 -1.02 4.57 0.53
C VAL A 102 -0.93 5.33 -0.80
N ASP A 103 -0.52 6.60 -0.79
CA ASP A 103 -0.41 7.40 -2.01
C ASP A 103 0.62 6.82 -3.00
N VAL A 104 1.74 6.27 -2.51
CA VAL A 104 2.71 5.58 -3.37
C VAL A 104 2.12 4.29 -3.92
N LEU A 105 1.50 3.44 -3.08
CA LEU A 105 0.88 2.18 -3.51
C LEU A 105 -0.22 2.42 -4.57
N ARG A 106 -1.05 3.46 -4.38
CA ARG A 106 -2.04 3.90 -5.36
C ARG A 106 -1.40 4.29 -6.69
N LEU A 107 -0.35 5.12 -6.66
CA LEU A 107 0.35 5.54 -7.87
C LEU A 107 0.96 4.34 -8.61
N LEU A 108 1.60 3.41 -7.88
CA LEU A 108 2.20 2.22 -8.45
C LEU A 108 1.15 1.32 -9.10
N SER A 109 0.02 1.10 -8.42
CA SER A 109 -1.10 0.29 -8.94
C SER A 109 -1.74 0.91 -10.18
N LEU A 110 -1.98 2.23 -10.16
CA LEU A 110 -2.61 2.97 -11.27
C LEU A 110 -1.71 3.15 -12.50
N ARG A 111 -0.40 3.03 -12.31
CA ARG A 111 0.61 3.36 -13.34
C ARG A 111 1.63 2.25 -13.53
N ILE A 112 1.23 1.00 -13.31
CA ILE A 112 2.17 -0.13 -13.34
C ILE A 112 2.94 -0.21 -14.66
N ASN A 113 2.28 0.06 -15.78
CA ASN A 113 2.91 0.08 -17.10
C ASN A 113 4.02 1.13 -17.19
N SER A 114 3.75 2.34 -16.72
CA SER A 114 4.73 3.43 -16.72
C SER A 114 5.86 3.17 -15.73
N VAL A 115 5.57 2.54 -14.59
CA VAL A 115 6.58 2.11 -13.60
C VAL A 115 7.54 1.10 -14.22
N VAL A 116 7.03 0.05 -14.86
CA VAL A 116 7.84 -0.99 -15.49
C VAL A 116 8.68 -0.40 -16.63
N LYS A 117 8.08 0.39 -17.52
CA LYS A 117 8.81 1.06 -18.62
C LYS A 117 9.90 2.01 -18.11
N PHE A 118 9.61 2.80 -17.08
CA PHE A 118 10.58 3.66 -16.43
C PHE A 118 11.77 2.85 -15.91
N LEU A 119 11.50 1.79 -15.14
CA LEU A 119 12.54 0.96 -14.56
C LEU A 119 13.37 0.24 -15.64
N ILE A 120 12.75 -0.24 -16.72
CA ILE A 120 13.46 -0.83 -17.87
C ILE A 120 14.41 0.19 -18.49
N ARG A 121 13.95 1.41 -18.73
CA ARG A 121 14.81 2.47 -19.31
C ARG A 121 16.00 2.76 -18.40
N VAL A 122 15.75 2.86 -17.10
CA VAL A 122 16.81 3.12 -16.12
C VAL A 122 17.78 1.92 -16.03
N ALA A 123 17.28 0.69 -16.09
CA ALA A 123 18.08 -0.53 -16.10
C ALA A 123 18.91 -0.69 -17.39
N GLY A 124 18.48 -0.10 -18.50
CA GLY A 124 19.23 -0.05 -19.76
C GLY A 124 20.20 1.13 -19.88
N THR A 125 20.36 1.96 -18.83
CA THR A 125 21.31 3.08 -18.88
C THR A 125 22.74 2.60 -18.63
N GLU A 126 23.69 2.97 -19.51
CA GLU A 126 25.11 2.60 -19.40
C GLU A 126 25.91 3.53 -18.48
N GLU A 127 25.47 4.79 -18.33
CA GLU A 127 26.24 5.86 -17.66
C GLU A 127 26.37 5.67 -16.13
N ASP A 128 25.43 4.97 -15.49
CA ASP A 128 25.40 4.81 -14.03
C ASP A 128 25.11 3.36 -13.62
N LYS A 129 26.20 2.62 -13.35
CA LYS A 129 26.15 1.21 -12.90
C LYS A 129 25.31 1.02 -11.64
N LYS A 130 25.36 1.96 -10.68
CA LYS A 130 24.59 1.84 -9.43
C LYS A 130 23.11 1.96 -9.72
N LEU A 131 22.75 2.92 -10.57
CA LEU A 131 21.37 3.14 -10.98
C LEU A 131 20.81 1.98 -11.81
N ARG A 132 21.62 1.38 -12.70
CA ARG A 132 21.28 0.16 -13.44
C ARG A 132 21.00 -1.01 -12.50
N ILE A 133 21.87 -1.27 -11.53
CA ILE A 133 21.71 -2.37 -10.55
C ILE A 133 20.46 -2.15 -9.70
N TRP A 134 20.24 -0.93 -9.22
CA TRP A 134 19.04 -0.58 -8.45
C TRP A 134 17.76 -0.87 -9.24
N ALA A 135 17.65 -0.37 -10.47
CA ALA A 135 16.45 -0.55 -11.28
C ALA A 135 16.18 -2.03 -11.60
N LYS A 136 17.24 -2.82 -11.87
CA LYS A 136 17.13 -4.27 -12.03
C LYS A 136 16.63 -4.97 -10.78
N ASN A 137 17.11 -4.56 -9.61
CA ASN A 137 16.66 -5.14 -8.34
C ASN A 137 15.18 -4.84 -8.09
N ILE A 138 14.71 -3.63 -8.41
CA ILE A 138 13.27 -3.32 -8.32
C ILE A 138 12.47 -4.14 -9.34
N LEU A 139 12.93 -4.27 -10.58
CA LEU A 139 12.26 -5.10 -11.61
C LEU A 139 12.11 -6.56 -11.18
N LYS A 140 13.11 -7.14 -10.50
CA LYS A 140 13.03 -8.52 -9.97
C LYS A 140 11.93 -8.70 -8.92
N VAL A 141 11.55 -7.63 -8.22
CA VAL A 141 10.46 -7.64 -7.24
C VAL A 141 9.10 -7.61 -7.95
N LEU A 142 9.01 -7.07 -9.17
CA LEU A 142 7.74 -6.91 -9.92
C LEU A 142 7.33 -8.20 -10.66
N THR A 143 7.23 -9.31 -9.92
CA THR A 143 6.65 -10.57 -10.42
C THR A 143 5.13 -10.50 -10.44
N ALA A 144 4.45 -11.38 -11.20
CA ALA A 144 2.99 -11.41 -11.24
C ALA A 144 2.35 -11.56 -9.85
N LYS A 145 2.90 -12.43 -8.99
CA LYS A 145 2.47 -12.59 -7.59
C LYS A 145 2.59 -11.28 -6.81
N ASN A 146 3.74 -10.62 -6.88
CA ASN A 146 4.00 -9.41 -6.12
C ASN A 146 3.19 -8.22 -6.63
N LEU A 147 2.89 -8.17 -7.93
CA LEU A 147 1.99 -7.18 -8.51
C LEU A 147 0.56 -7.37 -8.00
N ILE A 148 0.06 -8.61 -7.98
CA ILE A 148 -1.27 -8.88 -7.40
C ILE A 148 -1.31 -8.55 -5.90
N MET A 149 -0.28 -8.95 -5.15
CA MET A 149 -0.13 -8.58 -3.74
C MET A 149 -0.13 -7.06 -3.55
N LEU A 150 0.57 -6.31 -4.40
CA LEU A 150 0.57 -4.84 -4.39
C LEU A 150 -0.86 -4.28 -4.52
N GLY A 151 -1.68 -4.84 -5.42
CA GLY A 151 -3.07 -4.46 -5.58
C GLY A 151 -3.90 -4.75 -4.33
N CYS A 152 -3.78 -5.96 -3.78
CA CYS A 152 -4.44 -6.38 -2.55
C CYS A 152 -4.06 -5.50 -1.36
N LEU A 153 -2.78 -5.18 -1.21
CA LEU A 153 -2.30 -4.25 -0.19
C LEU A 153 -2.92 -2.87 -0.45
N THR A 154 -2.85 -2.33 -1.66
CA THR A 154 -3.42 -0.99 -1.94
C THR A 154 -4.90 -0.90 -1.52
N GLU A 155 -5.71 -1.91 -1.83
CA GLU A 155 -7.11 -2.00 -1.37
C GLU A 155 -7.21 -2.06 0.16
N PHE A 156 -6.38 -2.88 0.81
CA PHE A 156 -6.36 -3.03 2.26
C PHE A 156 -6.00 -1.71 2.96
N PHE A 157 -4.92 -1.07 2.51
CA PHE A 157 -4.43 0.21 3.04
C PHE A 157 -5.47 1.32 2.85
N GLU A 158 -6.16 1.35 1.71
CA GLU A 158 -7.22 2.32 1.43
C GLU A 158 -8.48 2.08 2.27
N ALA A 159 -8.90 0.83 2.44
CA ALA A 159 -10.01 0.47 3.31
C ALA A 159 -9.70 0.84 4.78
N ALA A 160 -8.46 0.58 5.23
CA ALA A 160 -7.98 0.91 6.56
C ALA A 160 -7.95 2.42 6.86
N SER A 161 -7.74 3.27 5.84
CA SER A 161 -7.79 4.73 6.02
C SER A 161 -9.19 5.30 6.33
N ARG A 162 -10.26 4.49 6.29
CA ARG A 162 -11.65 4.96 6.53
C ARG A 162 -12.03 4.92 8.02
N ARG A 163 -13.24 5.39 8.34
CA ARG A 163 -13.77 5.41 9.72
C ARG A 163 -14.04 3.98 10.23
N ALA A 164 -13.84 3.75 11.53
CA ALA A 164 -13.87 2.44 12.20
C ALA A 164 -15.02 1.49 11.79
N GLN A 165 -16.26 1.99 11.78
CA GLN A 165 -17.43 1.16 11.46
C GLN A 165 -17.48 0.79 9.97
N GLU A 166 -17.07 1.70 9.08
CA GLU A 166 -17.02 1.46 7.64
C GLU A 166 -15.89 0.49 7.26
N VAL A 167 -14.80 0.49 8.03
CA VAL A 167 -13.60 -0.33 7.78
C VAL A 167 -13.92 -1.82 7.84
N ARG A 168 -14.64 -2.29 8.88
CA ARG A 168 -14.93 -3.72 9.05
C ARG A 168 -15.81 -4.26 7.93
N GLU A 169 -16.89 -3.55 7.60
CA GLU A 169 -17.81 -3.95 6.53
C GLU A 169 -17.13 -3.92 5.16
N GLN A 170 -16.32 -2.90 4.89
CA GLN A 170 -15.57 -2.83 3.63
C GLN A 170 -14.53 -3.93 3.51
N MET A 171 -13.71 -4.15 4.55
CA MET A 171 -12.70 -5.21 4.52
C MET A 171 -13.33 -6.58 4.34
N SER A 172 -14.50 -6.81 4.96
CA SER A 172 -15.23 -8.06 4.77
C SER A 172 -15.73 -8.22 3.34
N ARG A 173 -16.34 -7.19 2.75
CA ARG A 173 -16.78 -7.21 1.35
C ARG A 173 -15.61 -7.39 0.37
N LEU A 174 -14.47 -6.77 0.64
CA LEU A 174 -13.30 -6.82 -0.23
C LEU A 174 -12.63 -8.19 -0.22
N PHE A 175 -12.48 -8.81 0.95
CA PHE A 175 -11.55 -9.92 1.13
C PHE A 175 -12.18 -11.23 1.63
N ASP A 176 -13.38 -11.22 2.21
CA ASP A 176 -13.95 -12.41 2.85
C ASP A 176 -14.81 -13.24 1.92
N PHE A 177 -14.67 -14.56 2.03
CA PHE A 177 -15.54 -15.53 1.35
C PHE A 177 -16.90 -15.74 2.05
N HIS A 178 -17.09 -15.12 3.21
CA HIS A 178 -18.34 -15.20 3.97
C HIS A 178 -18.81 -13.79 4.33
N ALA A 179 -20.08 -13.52 4.11
CA ALA A 179 -20.72 -12.29 4.57
C ALA A 179 -20.99 -12.34 6.08
N ALA A 180 -21.41 -11.20 6.65
CA ALA A 180 -21.67 -11.08 8.09
C ALA A 180 -22.77 -12.03 8.62
N ASP A 181 -23.68 -12.47 7.76
CA ASP A 181 -24.75 -13.44 8.07
C ASP A 181 -24.30 -14.90 7.92
N GLY A 182 -23.03 -15.15 7.58
CA GLY A 182 -22.47 -16.47 7.36
C GLY A 182 -22.74 -17.06 5.97
N SER A 183 -23.43 -16.35 5.08
CA SER A 183 -23.62 -16.79 3.70
C SER A 183 -22.32 -16.73 2.90
N GLN A 184 -22.15 -17.64 1.93
CA GLN A 184 -21.01 -17.61 1.04
C GLN A 184 -21.09 -16.39 0.11
N GLN A 185 -20.00 -15.64 0.01
CA GLN A 185 -19.84 -14.54 -0.93
C GLN A 185 -18.53 -14.70 -1.71
N VAL A 186 -18.45 -14.10 -2.88
CA VAL A 186 -17.19 -13.95 -3.61
C VAL A 186 -16.56 -12.62 -3.19
N PRO A 187 -15.31 -12.61 -2.67
CA PRO A 187 -14.60 -11.38 -2.35
C PRO A 187 -14.62 -10.40 -3.54
N LEU A 188 -14.87 -9.11 -3.31
CA LEU A 188 -14.94 -8.13 -4.40
C LEU A 188 -13.66 -8.06 -5.23
N VAL A 189 -12.49 -8.28 -4.63
CA VAL A 189 -11.20 -8.32 -5.38
C VAL A 189 -11.11 -9.47 -6.38
N LEU A 190 -11.96 -10.50 -6.23
CA LEU A 190 -12.11 -11.62 -7.17
C LEU A 190 -13.29 -11.44 -8.13
N ASN A 191 -14.14 -10.44 -7.90
CA ASN A 191 -15.31 -10.19 -8.72
C ASN A 191 -14.90 -9.51 -10.04
N LYS A 192 -15.37 -10.05 -11.17
CA LYS A 192 -15.11 -9.52 -12.51
C LYS A 192 -15.81 -8.18 -12.76
N ASP A 193 -16.93 -7.94 -12.08
CA ASP A 193 -17.70 -6.71 -12.23
C ASP A 193 -17.07 -5.53 -11.45
N PHE A 194 -16.10 -5.82 -10.57
CA PHE A 194 -15.37 -4.81 -9.81
C PHE A 194 -14.19 -4.23 -10.60
N SER A 195 -14.47 -3.58 -11.73
CA SER A 195 -13.44 -3.06 -12.65
C SER A 195 -12.60 -1.90 -12.10
N ARG A 196 -13.02 -1.26 -11.01
CA ARG A 196 -12.32 -0.11 -10.42
C ARG A 196 -11.34 -0.49 -9.30
N GLY A 197 -11.19 -1.77 -8.99
CA GLY A 197 -10.26 -2.22 -7.97
C GLY A 197 -8.80 -2.20 -8.43
N TYR A 198 -7.87 -1.99 -7.50
CA TYR A 198 -6.44 -1.99 -7.80
C TYR A 198 -5.93 -3.36 -8.27
N VAL A 199 -6.52 -4.45 -7.80
CA VAL A 199 -6.22 -5.80 -8.29
C VAL A 199 -6.58 -5.93 -9.77
N GLN A 200 -7.76 -5.46 -10.16
CA GLN A 200 -8.22 -5.47 -11.55
C GLN A 200 -7.35 -4.57 -12.42
N MET A 201 -7.04 -3.35 -11.98
CA MET A 201 -6.16 -2.43 -12.71
C MET A 201 -4.75 -2.99 -12.92
N ILE A 202 -4.20 -3.68 -11.91
CA ILE A 202 -2.90 -4.34 -12.06
C ILE A 202 -3.00 -5.52 -13.04
N CYS A 203 -4.05 -6.33 -12.96
CA CYS A 203 -4.27 -7.42 -13.89
C CYS A 203 -4.39 -6.92 -15.34
N GLU A 204 -5.14 -5.84 -15.56
CA GLU A 204 -5.25 -5.17 -16.87
C GLU A 204 -3.89 -4.65 -17.34
N GLY A 205 -3.14 -3.95 -16.47
CA GLY A 205 -1.80 -3.47 -16.80
C GLY A 205 -0.81 -4.59 -17.16
N MET A 206 -0.83 -5.70 -16.43
CA MET A 206 -0.03 -6.89 -16.76
C MET A 206 -0.42 -7.50 -18.11
N GLN A 207 -1.72 -7.56 -18.42
CA GLN A 207 -2.21 -8.04 -19.72
C GLN A 207 -1.79 -7.13 -20.87
N GLU A 208 -1.86 -5.81 -20.67
CA GLU A 208 -1.40 -4.81 -21.64
C GLU A 208 0.12 -4.90 -21.88
N LEU A 209 0.93 -5.04 -20.82
CA LEU A 209 2.39 -5.19 -20.94
C LEU A 209 2.76 -6.46 -21.70
N SER A 210 2.05 -7.55 -21.43
CA SER A 210 2.36 -8.87 -21.98
C SER A 210 1.70 -9.19 -23.30
N ASN A 211 0.81 -8.31 -23.80
CA ASN A 211 -0.08 -8.60 -24.93
C ASN A 211 -0.80 -9.96 -24.76
N GLY A 212 -1.20 -10.29 -23.52
CA GLY A 212 -1.87 -11.54 -23.17
C GLY A 212 -0.99 -12.81 -23.19
N LYS A 213 0.34 -12.68 -23.21
CA LYS A 213 1.29 -13.81 -23.18
C LYS A 213 2.37 -13.59 -22.10
N SER A 214 3.64 -13.81 -22.42
CA SER A 214 4.78 -13.47 -21.55
C SER A 214 5.44 -12.19 -22.05
N PHE A 215 5.82 -11.30 -21.15
CA PHE A 215 6.61 -10.10 -21.49
C PHE A 215 8.08 -10.34 -21.13
N ASN A 216 8.96 -10.24 -22.13
CA ASN A 216 10.41 -10.39 -21.96
C ASN A 216 11.13 -9.17 -22.50
N VAL A 217 12.06 -8.63 -21.72
CA VAL A 217 12.92 -7.53 -22.14
C VAL A 217 14.36 -7.97 -22.03
N ILE A 218 15.02 -8.09 -23.17
CA ILE A 218 16.44 -8.41 -23.29
C ILE A 218 17.17 -7.17 -23.78
N HIS A 219 18.25 -6.80 -23.12
CA HIS A 219 19.11 -5.67 -23.49
C HIS A 219 20.56 -6.12 -23.41
N GLU A 220 21.32 -5.91 -24.49
CA GLU A 220 22.73 -6.34 -24.60
C GLU A 220 22.96 -7.84 -24.29
N GLY A 221 22.00 -8.70 -24.63
CA GLY A 221 22.07 -10.13 -24.34
C GLY A 221 21.74 -10.54 -22.89
N GLU A 222 21.38 -9.58 -22.03
CA GLU A 222 20.95 -9.82 -20.66
C GLU A 222 19.42 -9.69 -20.52
N LEU A 223 18.76 -10.64 -19.85
CA LEU A 223 17.35 -10.54 -19.50
C LEU A 223 17.17 -9.50 -18.39
N LEU A 224 16.60 -8.34 -18.72
CA LEU A 224 16.32 -7.27 -17.79
C LEU A 224 15.03 -7.49 -16.99
N TYR A 225 14.00 -8.02 -17.65
CA TYR A 225 12.70 -8.23 -17.05
C TYR A 225 11.94 -9.36 -17.73
N HIS A 226 11.25 -10.16 -16.92
CA HIS A 226 10.35 -11.21 -17.35
C HIS A 226 9.08 -11.13 -16.51
N LEU A 227 7.93 -11.11 -17.19
CA LEU A 227 6.62 -11.21 -16.57
C LEU A 227 5.85 -12.34 -17.25
N ASP A 228 5.58 -13.39 -16.48
CA ASP A 228 4.72 -14.50 -16.91
C ASP A 228 3.27 -14.21 -16.51
N CYS A 229 2.41 -14.06 -17.52
CA CYS A 229 0.97 -13.87 -17.34
C CYS A 229 0.17 -15.12 -17.79
N TYR A 230 0.84 -16.17 -18.27
CA TYR A 230 0.22 -17.26 -19.03
C TYR A 230 -0.22 -18.45 -18.17
N GLN A 231 0.36 -18.62 -16.97
CA GLN A 231 0.13 -19.81 -16.13
C GLN A 231 -0.68 -19.56 -14.86
N LEU A 232 -0.90 -18.30 -14.48
CA LEU A 232 -1.60 -17.95 -13.27
C LEU A 232 -3.02 -17.56 -13.64
N THR A 233 -4.03 -18.37 -13.25
CA THR A 233 -5.36 -17.77 -13.19
C THR A 233 -5.24 -16.67 -12.13
N ALA A 234 -5.54 -15.42 -12.49
CA ALA A 234 -5.44 -14.30 -11.55
C ALA A 234 -6.17 -14.62 -10.22
N ARG A 235 -7.19 -15.49 -10.29
CA ARG A 235 -7.92 -16.04 -9.17
C ARG A 235 -7.07 -16.82 -8.17
N ASP A 236 -6.18 -17.72 -8.62
CA ASP A 236 -5.35 -18.54 -7.72
C ASP A 236 -4.33 -17.68 -6.97
N VAL A 237 -3.70 -16.75 -7.68
CA VAL A 237 -2.73 -15.82 -7.07
C VAL A 237 -3.39 -14.85 -6.12
N VAL A 238 -4.57 -14.34 -6.49
CA VAL A 238 -5.35 -13.49 -5.58
C VAL A 238 -5.77 -14.30 -4.36
N ALA A 239 -6.18 -15.57 -4.50
CA ALA A 239 -6.54 -16.42 -3.36
C ALA A 239 -5.37 -16.64 -2.40
N ASP A 240 -4.16 -16.89 -2.91
CA ASP A 240 -2.95 -16.96 -2.08
C ASP A 240 -2.70 -15.62 -1.36
N CYS A 241 -2.81 -14.49 -2.08
CA CYS A 241 -2.66 -13.16 -1.49
C CYS A 241 -3.71 -12.85 -0.43
N LEU A 242 -4.94 -13.37 -0.56
CA LEU A 242 -6.01 -13.21 0.42
C LEU A 242 -5.65 -13.86 1.77
N GLY A 243 -4.82 -14.89 1.81
CA GLY A 243 -4.31 -15.45 3.06
C GLY A 243 -3.49 -14.43 3.85
N HIS A 244 -2.56 -13.75 3.18
CA HIS A 244 -1.75 -12.66 3.75
C HIS A 244 -2.62 -11.49 4.21
N ILE A 245 -3.56 -11.05 3.36
CA ILE A 245 -4.48 -9.96 3.71
C ILE A 245 -5.39 -10.33 4.88
N SER A 246 -5.86 -11.58 4.96
CA SER A 246 -6.71 -12.03 6.06
C SER A 246 -5.99 -11.95 7.40
N HIS A 247 -4.70 -12.30 7.42
CA HIS A 247 -3.86 -12.18 8.62
C HIS A 247 -3.67 -10.71 9.02
N LEU A 248 -3.26 -9.86 8.07
CA LEU A 248 -3.12 -8.41 8.29
C LEU A 248 -4.41 -7.77 8.78
N LYS A 249 -5.55 -8.15 8.19
CA LYS A 249 -6.89 -7.67 8.57
C LYS A 249 -7.24 -8.07 9.99
N ALA A 250 -7.01 -9.32 10.38
CA ALA A 250 -7.29 -9.78 11.75
C ALA A 250 -6.47 -8.99 12.77
N CYS A 251 -5.16 -8.84 12.52
CA CYS A 251 -4.28 -8.05 13.37
C CYS A 251 -4.73 -6.58 13.45
N TYR A 252 -5.12 -5.99 12.32
CA TYR A 252 -5.50 -4.59 12.24
C TYR A 252 -6.81 -4.29 12.96
N LEU A 253 -7.84 -5.10 12.72
CA LEU A 253 -9.13 -4.94 13.38
C LEU A 253 -9.00 -5.13 14.90
N ASN A 254 -8.22 -6.11 15.35
CA ASN A 254 -7.97 -6.34 16.77
C ASN A 254 -7.16 -5.20 17.40
N GLY A 255 -6.11 -4.73 16.71
CA GLY A 255 -5.26 -3.66 17.20
C GLY A 255 -6.01 -2.32 17.30
N ILE A 256 -6.87 -1.99 16.34
CA ILE A 256 -7.69 -0.77 16.42
C ILE A 256 -8.65 -0.82 17.60
N LEU A 257 -9.35 -1.94 17.80
CA LEU A 257 -10.26 -2.08 18.94
C LEU A 257 -9.46 -1.94 20.23
N SER A 258 -8.33 -2.64 20.35
CA SER A 258 -7.48 -2.57 21.53
C SER A 258 -6.96 -1.16 21.80
N GLU A 259 -6.40 -0.47 20.80
CA GLU A 259 -5.84 0.87 20.99
C GLU A 259 -6.91 1.94 21.22
N HIS A 260 -8.07 1.81 20.58
CA HIS A 260 -9.17 2.75 20.75
C HIS A 260 -9.90 2.53 22.08
N GLU A 261 -10.19 1.28 22.46
CA GLU A 261 -10.83 0.95 23.74
C GLU A 261 -9.89 1.21 24.92
N ALA A 262 -8.59 0.84 24.82
CA ALA A 262 -7.60 1.19 25.83
C ALA A 262 -7.38 2.71 25.90
N GLY A 263 -7.29 3.40 24.76
CA GLY A 263 -7.15 4.85 24.72
C GLY A 263 -8.37 5.61 25.26
N LEU A 264 -9.57 5.07 25.08
CA LEU A 264 -10.78 5.57 25.74
C LEU A 264 -10.74 5.30 27.25
N GLY A 265 -10.37 4.08 27.65
CA GLY A 265 -10.24 3.71 29.06
C GLY A 265 -9.23 4.60 29.79
N GLU A 266 -8.03 4.79 29.25
CA GLU A 266 -7.00 5.66 29.80
C GLU A 266 -7.40 7.14 29.76
N GLY A 267 -8.00 7.61 28.66
CA GLY A 267 -8.44 9.00 28.52
C GLY A 267 -9.62 9.36 29.44
N LEU A 268 -10.45 8.38 29.79
CA LEU A 268 -11.59 8.52 30.70
C LEU A 268 -11.27 8.07 32.13
N ALA A 269 -10.12 7.44 32.39
CA ALA A 269 -9.69 7.04 33.72
C ALA A 269 -9.71 8.17 34.75
N PRO A 270 -9.38 9.44 34.42
CA PRO A 270 -9.55 10.56 35.35
C PRO A 270 -11.00 10.85 35.78
N PHE A 271 -11.99 10.22 35.14
CA PHE A 271 -13.41 10.32 35.47
C PHE A 271 -13.95 9.04 36.12
N ASP A 272 -13.12 8.01 36.29
CA ASP A 272 -13.48 6.76 36.96
C ASP A 272 -13.24 6.87 38.48
N VAL A 273 -14.31 6.66 39.25
CA VAL A 273 -14.28 6.68 40.73
C VAL A 273 -13.29 5.64 41.27
N GLN A 274 -13.17 4.48 40.62
CA GLN A 274 -12.24 3.43 41.06
C GLN A 274 -10.77 3.86 40.88
N HIS A 275 -10.46 4.51 39.76
CA HIS A 275 -9.14 5.07 39.48
C HIS A 275 -8.73 6.15 40.50
N TRP A 276 -9.68 7.00 40.91
CA TRP A 276 -9.47 7.97 41.98
C TRP A 276 -9.19 7.30 43.31
N THR A 277 -9.99 6.30 43.70
CA THR A 277 -9.79 5.57 44.96
C THR A 277 -8.49 4.79 45.01
N SER A 278 -7.94 4.33 43.88
CA SER A 278 -6.65 3.62 43.86
C SER A 278 -5.43 4.54 43.83
N ASN A 279 -5.57 5.77 43.31
CA ASN A 279 -4.45 6.72 43.17
C ASN A 279 -4.47 7.86 44.21
N HIS A 280 -5.53 7.97 45.02
CA HIS A 280 -5.67 8.96 46.09
C HIS A 280 -5.95 8.31 47.47
N THR A 281 -5.48 7.09 47.69
CA THR A 281 -5.38 6.54 49.06
C THR A 281 -4.27 7.26 49.81
N ASP A 282 -4.64 8.27 50.60
CA ASP A 282 -4.05 8.49 51.92
C ASP A 282 -4.76 7.60 52.96
#